data_AF-A0A3D3SZ40-F1
#
_entry.id   AF-A0A3D3SZ40-F1
#
_cell.length_a   1.000
_cell.length_b   1.000
_cell.length_c   1.000
_cell.angle_alpha   90.00
_cell.angle_beta   90.00
_cell.angle_gamma   90.00
#
_symmetry.space_group_name_H-M   'P 1'
#
loop_
_entity.id
_entity.type
_entity.pdbx_description
1 polymer ?
#
loop_
_entity_poly.entity_id
_entity_poly.type
_entity_poly.pdbx_seq_one_letter_code
_entity_poly.pdbx_strand_id
1 'polypeptide(L)' 'AAARALETSLAFASETFQIRFAFLPQGHDPDSLVRQRGKEAVEETARSALALSEFLMQHAAENQDLRLAEGR' A
#
# COMPACT_ATOMS: atom_id res chain seq x y z
N ALA A 1 -10.83 1.94 1.94
CA ALA A 1 -10.09 1.73 3.21
C ALA A 1 -8.65 2.22 3.11
N ALA A 2 -7.85 1.76 2.14
CA ALA A 2 -6.43 2.12 2.01
C ALA A 2 -6.15 3.65 1.90
N ALA A 3 -6.94 4.41 1.13
CA ALA A 3 -6.80 5.87 1.04
C ALA A 3 -6.93 6.58 2.40
N ARG A 4 -7.88 6.14 3.24
CA ARG A 4 -8.05 6.70 4.60
C ARG A 4 -6.89 6.33 5.52
N ALA A 5 -6.35 5.12 5.37
CA ALA A 5 -5.15 4.70 6.10
C ALA A 5 -3.93 5.52 5.66
N LEU A 6 -3.79 5.84 4.37
CA LEU A 6 -2.76 6.73 3.84
C LEU A 6 -2.87 8.13 4.47
N GLU A 7 -4.02 8.78 4.40
CA GLU A 7 -4.24 10.11 4.99
C GLU A 7 -3.88 10.16 6.48
N THR A 8 -4.27 9.13 7.23
CA THR A 8 -3.96 9.03 8.67
C THR A 8 -2.46 8.80 8.90
N SER A 9 -1.83 8.00 8.05
CA SER A 9 -0.41 7.63 8.17
C SER A 9 0.53 8.80 7.90
N LEU A 10 0.11 9.79 7.10
CA LEU A 10 0.94 10.97 6.80
C LEU A 10 1.33 11.76 8.05
N ALA A 11 0.46 11.84 9.06
CA ALA A 11 0.77 12.51 10.32
C ALA A 11 1.90 11.83 11.11
N PHE A 12 2.16 10.56 10.82
CA PHE A 12 3.20 9.74 11.47
C PHE A 12 4.40 9.49 10.56
N ALA A 13 4.40 10.04 9.35
CA ALA A 13 5.51 9.92 8.41
C ALA A 13 6.70 10.76 8.90
N SER A 14 7.58 10.13 9.67
CA SER A 14 8.82 10.71 10.17
C SER A 14 10.01 9.84 9.78
N GLU A 15 11.23 10.36 9.95
CA GLU A 15 12.45 9.58 9.74
C GLU A 15 12.54 8.34 10.64
N THR A 16 11.80 8.32 11.75
CA THR A 16 11.82 7.25 12.74
C THR A 16 10.81 6.13 12.48
N PHE A 17 9.79 6.35 11.65
CA PHE A 17 8.75 5.35 11.38
C PHE A 17 8.62 5.06 9.88
N GLN A 18 8.91 3.81 9.51
CA GLN A 18 8.68 3.32 8.16
C GLN A 18 7.28 2.71 8.05
N ILE A 19 6.45 3.31 7.19
CA ILE A 19 5.09 2.83 6.91
C ILE A 19 5.07 2.21 5.51
N ARG A 20 4.49 1.01 5.40
CA ARG A 20 4.34 0.28 4.14
C ARG A 20 2.92 -0.29 4.02
N PHE A 21 2.43 -0.42 2.79
CA PHE A 21 1.10 -0.91 2.46
C PHE A 21 1.20 -2.26 1.76
N ALA A 22 0.73 -3.31 2.43
CA ALA A 22 0.63 -4.65 1.88
C ALA A 22 -0.80 -4.89 1.36
N PHE A 23 -0.92 -5.25 0.08
CA PHE A 23 -2.21 -5.57 -0.54
C PHE A 23 -2.33 -7.07 -0.71
N LEU A 24 -3.36 -7.65 -0.10
CA LEU A 24 -3.64 -9.08 -0.21
C LEU A 24 -4.52 -9.37 -1.43
N PRO A 25 -4.49 -10.60 -1.97
CA PRO A 25 -5.44 -11.04 -2.98
C PRO A 25 -6.88 -10.83 -2.52
N GLN A 26 -7.78 -10.55 -3.48
CA GLN A 26 -9.17 -10.27 -3.16
C GLN A 26 -9.83 -11.44 -2.41
N GLY A 27 -10.57 -11.12 -1.34
CA GLY A 27 -11.25 -12.12 -0.51
C GLY A 27 -10.35 -12.80 0.53
N HIS A 28 -9.07 -12.42 0.62
CA HIS A 28 -8.16 -12.90 1.65
C HIS A 28 -7.87 -11.85 2.72
N ASP A 29 -7.80 -12.33 3.95
CA ASP A 29 -7.17 -11.68 5.10
C ASP A 29 -5.84 -12.39 5.42
N PRO A 30 -4.99 -11.85 6.34
CA PRO A 30 -3.72 -12.49 6.67
C PRO A 30 -3.86 -13.95 7.12
N ASP A 31 -4.88 -14.25 7.92
CA ASP A 31 -5.10 -15.59 8.49
C ASP A 31 -5.49 -16.62 7.41
N SER A 32 -6.44 -16.28 6.53
CA SER A 32 -6.85 -17.12 5.40
C SER A 32 -5.73 -17.29 4.38
N LEU A 33 -4.89 -16.27 4.18
CA LEU A 33 -3.72 -16.35 3.32
C LEU A 33 -2.69 -17.35 3.87
N VAL A 34 -2.38 -17.29 5.18
CA VAL A 34 -1.50 -18.29 5.82
C VAL A 34 -2.09 -19.69 5.75
N ARG A 35 -3.39 -19.84 6.05
CA ARG A 35 -4.04 -21.16 6.04
C ARG A 35 -4.04 -21.82 4.66
N GLN A 36 -4.20 -21.04 3.60
CA GLN A 36 -4.29 -21.57 2.23
C GLN A 36 -2.94 -21.69 1.53
N ARG A 37 -2.02 -20.74 1.76
CA ARG A 37 -0.75 -20.63 1.00
C ARG A 37 0.49 -20.74 1.87
N GLY A 38 0.33 -20.97 3.17
CA GLY A 38 1.45 -21.08 4.11
C GLY A 38 1.98 -19.71 4.55
N LYS A 39 2.95 -19.77 5.47
CA LYS A 39 3.58 -18.59 6.06
C LYS A 39 4.37 -17.79 5.02
N GLU A 40 4.99 -18.47 4.04
CA GLU A 40 5.81 -17.80 3.03
C GLU A 40 5.00 -16.78 2.22
N ALA A 41 3.72 -17.03 1.98
CA ALA A 41 2.86 -16.11 1.22
C ALA A 41 2.66 -14.76 1.92
N VAL A 42 2.52 -14.76 3.25
CA VAL A 42 2.42 -13.51 4.02
C VAL A 42 3.76 -12.79 4.05
N GLU A 43 4.86 -13.52 4.24
CA GLU A 43 6.20 -12.94 4.21
C GLU A 43 6.51 -12.32 2.84
N GLU A 44 6.13 -12.98 1.75
CA GLU A 44 6.27 -12.45 0.39
C GLU A 44 5.42 -11.20 0.19
N THR A 45 4.15 -11.23 0.62
CA THR A 45 3.25 -10.07 0.54
C THR A 45 3.79 -8.88 1.35
N ALA A 46 4.41 -9.13 2.51
CA ALA A 46 5.05 -8.11 3.32
C ALA A 46 6.32 -7.55 2.65
N ARG A 47 7.12 -8.41 1.99
CA ARG A 47 8.30 -7.99 1.22
C ARG A 47 7.90 -7.14 0.00
N SER A 48 6.79 -7.48 -0.65
CA SER A 48 6.25 -6.72 -1.79
C SER A 48 5.37 -5.53 -1.37
N ALA A 49 5.30 -5.21 -0.08
CA ALA A 49 4.50 -4.08 0.40
C ALA A 49 5.04 -2.77 -0.15
N LEU A 50 4.16 -1.91 -0.66
CA LEU A 50 4.50 -0.61 -1.23
C LEU A 50 4.95 0.34 -0.13
N ALA A 51 5.98 1.15 -0.41
CA ALA A 51 6.38 2.21 0.50
C ALA A 51 5.28 3.30 0.56
N LEU A 52 5.22 4.04 1.67
CA LEU A 52 4.29 5.17 1.82
C LEU A 52 4.37 6.16 0.66
N SER A 53 5.59 6.53 0.22
CA SER A 53 5.82 7.46 -0.88
C SER A 53 5.30 6.93 -2.22
N GLU A 54 5.55 5.65 -2.51
CA GLU A 54 5.10 5.00 -3.75
C GLU A 54 3.57 4.90 -3.79
N PHE A 55 2.96 4.49 -2.67
CA PHE A 55 1.50 4.40 -2.58
C PHE A 55 0.84 5.79 -2.66
N LEU A 56 1.45 6.82 -2.09
CA LEU A 56 0.99 8.21 -2.22
C LEU A 56 0.99 8.68 -3.68
N MET A 57 2.07 8.42 -4.41
CA MET A 57 2.19 8.79 -5.82
C MET A 57 1.16 8.05 -6.69
N GLN A 58 0.99 6.75 -6.47
CA GLN A 58 -0.02 5.97 -7.18
C GLN A 58 -1.42 6.49 -6.91
N HIS A 59 -1.74 6.78 -5.65
CA HIS A 59 -3.05 7.29 -5.26
C HIS A 59 -3.33 8.69 -5.85
N ALA A 60 -2.32 9.57 -5.89
CA ALA A 60 -2.43 10.87 -6.53
C ALA A 60 -2.67 10.74 -8.05
N ALA A 61 -2.02 9.76 -8.69
CA ALA A 61 -2.16 9.49 -10.12
C ALA A 61 -3.49 8.83 -10.51
N GLU A 62 -4.15 8.09 -9.62
CA GLU A 62 -5.41 7.36 -9.90
C GLU A 62 -6.56 8.26 -10.41
N ASN A 63 -6.50 9.57 -10.18
CA ASN A 63 -7.52 10.53 -10.61
C ASN A 63 -6.97 11.67 -11.49
N GLN A 64 -5.73 11.55 -11.99
CA GLN A 64 -5.14 12.55 -12.86
C GLN A 64 -4.80 11.98 -14.24
N ASP A 65 -5.23 12.69 -15.29
CA ASP A 65 -4.70 12.42 -16.62
C ASP A 65 -3.31 13.04 -16.73
N LEU A 66 -2.28 12.25 -16.39
CA LEU A 66 -0.86 12.62 -16.40
C LEU A 66 -0.34 13.08 -17.78
N ARG A 67 -1.17 13.03 -18.83
CA ARG A 67 -0.88 13.52 -20.18
C ARG A 67 -1.15 15.02 -20.35
N LEU A 68 -1.97 15.63 -19.49
CA LEU A 68 -2.22 17.07 -19.49
C LEU A 68 -1.08 17.81 -18.79
N ALA A 69 -0.74 19.00 -19.26
CA ALA A 69 0.35 19.81 -18.70
C ALA A 69 0.15 20.18 -17.22
N GLU A 70 -1.10 20.19 -16.74
CA GLU A 70 -1.48 20.42 -15.34
C GLU A 70 -1.42 19.16 -14.47
N GLY A 71 -1.23 17.98 -15.08
CA GLY A 71 -1.13 16.68 -14.41
C GLY A 71 0.30 16.12 -14.32
N ARG A 72 1.34 16.90 -14.63
CA ARG A 72 2.76 16.53 -14.47
C ARG A 72 3.47 17.43 -13.47
#